data_AF-A0A4R7S5H2-F1
#
_entry.id   AF-A0A4R7S5H2-F1
#
_cell.length_a   1.000
_cell.length_b   1.000
_cell.length_c   1.000
_cell.angle_alpha   90.00
_cell.angle_beta   90.00
_cell.angle_gamma   90.00
#
_symmetry.space_group_name_H-M   'P 1'
#
loop_
_entity.id
_entity.type
_entity.pdbx_description
1 polymer ?
#
loop_
_entity_poly.entity_id
_entity_poly.type
_entity_poly.pdbx_seq_one_letter_code
_entity_poly.pdbx_strand_id
1 'polypeptide(L)'
;MQLHRHPCGFYYSQPFADFLNQKHERESSEHPGELLALDYIRCREGSQAGNAWWQLDWISLHTVPSQNRFEIGSTEIALSRQTLKGLARHLLHYADGQVLVKK
;
A
#
# COMPACT_ATOMS: atom_id res chain seq x y z
N MET A 1 1.91 -6.74 18.84
CA MET A 1 1.82 -6.27 17.44
C MET A 1 3.24 -6.18 16.88
N GLN A 2 3.57 -7.01 15.88
CA GLN A 2 4.87 -6.93 15.21
C GLN A 2 4.83 -5.81 14.16
N LEU A 3 5.81 -4.92 14.21
CA LEU A 3 5.98 -3.79 13.30
C LEU A 3 7.24 -3.98 12.47
N HIS A 4 7.11 -3.74 11.17
CA HIS A 4 8.18 -3.83 10.20
C HIS A 4 8.43 -2.46 9.61
N ARG A 5 9.71 -2.12 9.38
CA ARG A 5 10.09 -0.88 8.71
C ARG A 5 10.40 -1.18 7.26
N HIS A 6 9.62 -0.60 6.35
CA HIS A 6 9.90 -0.72 4.92
C HIS A 6 11.12 0.14 4.54
N PRO A 7 11.99 -0.29 3.60
CA PRO A 7 13.15 0.49 3.16
C PRO A 7 12.82 1.93 2.71
N CYS A 8 11.61 2.14 2.19
CA CYS A 8 11.13 3.47 1.79
C CYS A 8 10.68 4.40 2.95
N GLY A 9 10.85 3.97 4.20
CA GLY A 9 10.70 4.86 5.36
C GLY A 9 9.30 4.94 5.99
N PHE A 10 8.37 4.06 5.58
CA PHE A 10 7.11 3.84 6.27
C PHE A 10 7.17 2.55 7.11
N TYR A 11 6.21 2.36 8.00
CA TYR A 11 6.05 1.16 8.80
C TYR A 11 4.81 0.40 8.35
N TYR A 12 4.83 -0.92 8.52
CA TYR A 12 3.64 -1.74 8.37
C TYR A 12 3.56 -2.77 9.49
N SER A 13 2.34 -3.09 9.91
CA SER A 13 2.09 -4.13 10.89
C SER A 13 1.98 -5.51 10.22
N GLN A 14 2.28 -6.59 10.96
CA GLN A 14 2.05 -7.95 10.47
C GLN A 14 0.62 -8.18 9.94
N PRO A 15 -0.47 -7.77 10.63
CA PRO A 15 -1.83 -7.89 10.10
C PRO A 15 -2.07 -7.23 8.75
N PHE A 16 -1.33 -6.16 8.45
CA PHE A 16 -1.42 -5.50 7.15
C PHE A 16 -0.74 -6.32 6.04
N ALA A 17 0.42 -6.92 6.33
CA ALA A 17 1.07 -7.84 5.40
C ALA A 17 0.21 -9.09 5.15
N ASP A 18 -0.39 -9.65 6.21
CA ASP A 18 -1.29 -10.79 6.10
C ASP A 18 -2.53 -10.46 5.26
N PHE A 19 -3.10 -9.26 5.45
CA PHE A 19 -4.21 -8.76 4.63
C PHE A 19 -3.85 -8.68 3.14
N LEU A 20 -2.67 -8.14 2.80
CA LEU A 20 -2.21 -8.06 1.41
C LEU A 20 -2.03 -9.46 0.80
N ASN A 21 -1.40 -10.37 1.53
CA ASN A 21 -1.18 -11.74 1.08
C ASN A 21 -2.50 -12.47 0.84
N GLN A 22 -3.46 -12.37 1.77
CA GLN A 22 -4.78 -12.98 1.62
C GLN A 22 -5.57 -12.40 0.44
N LYS A 23 -5.52 -11.08 0.23
CA LYS A 23 -6.15 -10.45 -0.92
C LYS A 23 -5.53 -10.96 -2.23
N HIS A 24 -4.20 -11.02 -2.28
CA HIS A 24 -3.48 -11.53 -3.44
C HIS A 24 -3.83 -13.00 -3.72
N GLU A 25 -3.77 -13.89 -2.73
CA GLU A 25 -4.11 -15.31 -2.89
C GLU A 25 -5.54 -15.52 -3.37
N ARG A 26 -6.49 -14.74 -2.85
CA ARG A 26 -7.91 -14.85 -3.22
C ARG A 26 -8.18 -14.39 -4.65
N GLU A 27 -7.56 -13.30 -5.08
CA GLU A 27 -7.97 -12.57 -6.29
C GLU A 27 -7.00 -12.75 -7.47
N SER A 28 -5.73 -13.08 -7.24
CA SER A 28 -4.69 -13.13 -8.29
C SER A 28 -5.02 -14.02 -9.49
N SER A 29 -5.79 -15.09 -9.31
CA SER A 29 -6.21 -15.96 -10.42
C SER A 29 -7.13 -15.26 -11.43
N GLU A 30 -7.86 -14.23 -11.00
CA GLU A 30 -8.75 -13.41 -11.83
C GLU A 30 -8.00 -12.23 -12.47
N HIS A 31 -6.76 -11.97 -12.03
CA HIS A 31 -5.95 -10.80 -12.38
C HIS A 31 -4.60 -11.19 -13.01
N PRO A 32 -4.58 -12.01 -14.09
CA PRO A 32 -3.33 -12.46 -14.69
C PRO A 32 -2.56 -11.29 -15.32
N GLY A 33 -1.27 -11.16 -14.97
CA GLY A 33 -0.43 -10.07 -15.47
C GLY A 33 -0.73 -8.71 -14.84
N GLU A 34 -1.44 -8.69 -13.71
CA GLU A 34 -1.67 -7.51 -12.90
C GLU A 34 -0.92 -7.60 -11.56
N LEU A 35 -0.82 -6.46 -10.89
CA LEU A 35 -0.15 -6.28 -9.61
C LEU A 35 -1.02 -5.41 -8.71
N LEU A 36 -1.08 -5.73 -7.42
CA LEU A 36 -1.71 -4.84 -6.45
C LEU A 36 -0.96 -3.49 -6.42
N ALA A 37 -1.70 -2.39 -6.41
CA ALA A 37 -1.17 -1.04 -6.29
C ALA A 37 -1.80 -0.34 -5.10
N LEU A 38 -0.96 0.10 -4.15
CA LEU A 38 -1.41 0.93 -3.05
C LEU A 38 -1.18 2.39 -3.43
N ASP A 39 -2.28 3.14 -3.46
CA ASP A 39 -2.24 4.59 -3.57
C ASP A 39 -2.59 5.24 -2.23
N TYR A 40 -1.80 6.24 -1.83
CA TYR A 40 -2.08 7.06 -0.67
C TYR A 40 -1.93 8.53 -1.04
N ILE A 41 -3.03 9.26 -0.97
CA ILE A 41 -3.09 10.67 -1.33
C ILE A 41 -3.42 11.46 -0.07
N ARG A 42 -2.65 12.54 0.14
CA ARG A 42 -2.87 13.50 1.22
C ARG A 42 -2.90 14.91 0.64
N CYS A 43 -4.01 15.60 0.84
CA CYS A 43 -4.17 16.98 0.43
C CYS A 43 -3.48 17.90 1.44
N ARG A 44 -2.48 18.66 0.98
CA ARG A 44 -1.77 19.64 1.83
C ARG A 44 -2.42 21.01 1.84
N GLU A 45 -3.13 21.35 0.77
CA GLU A 45 -3.66 22.69 0.50
C GLU A 45 -5.05 22.59 -0.17
N GLY A 46 -5.75 23.72 -0.26
CA GLY A 46 -7.09 23.82 -0.83
C GLY A 46 -8.21 23.43 0.14
N SER A 47 -9.45 23.35 -0.39
CA SER A 47 -10.65 23.03 0.40
C SER A 47 -10.64 21.64 1.05
N GLN A 48 -9.74 20.76 0.61
CA GLN A 48 -9.56 19.40 1.12
C GLN A 48 -8.29 19.27 1.98
N ALA A 49 -7.62 20.37 2.34
CA ALA A 49 -6.40 20.34 3.13
C ALA A 49 -6.60 19.56 4.45
N GLY A 50 -5.69 18.65 4.73
CA GLY A 50 -5.75 17.77 5.90
C GLY A 50 -6.41 16.42 5.63
N ASN A 51 -7.23 16.30 4.56
CA ASN A 51 -7.82 15.03 4.18
C ASN A 51 -6.77 14.09 3.56
N ALA A 52 -6.96 12.81 3.80
CA ALA A 52 -6.16 11.74 3.22
C ALA A 52 -7.05 10.53 2.93
N TRP A 53 -6.73 9.81 1.87
CA TRP A 53 -7.37 8.55 1.52
C TRP A 53 -6.35 7.58 0.95
N TRP A 54 -6.67 6.31 1.03
CA TRP A 54 -5.90 5.24 0.44
C TRP A 54 -6.81 4.40 -0.46
N GLN A 55 -6.20 3.71 -1.43
CA GLN A 55 -6.88 2.76 -2.30
C GLN A 55 -5.94 1.60 -2.62
N LEU A 56 -6.50 0.42 -2.90
CA LEU A 56 -5.76 -0.76 -3.28
C LEU A 56 -6.47 -1.44 -4.46
N ASP A 57 -5.85 -1.37 -5.63
CA ASP A 57 -6.42 -1.88 -6.89
C ASP A 57 -5.46 -2.85 -7.58
N TRP A 58 -5.98 -3.66 -8.48
CA TRP A 58 -5.16 -4.41 -9.43
C TRP A 58 -4.87 -3.53 -10.64
N ILE A 59 -3.60 -3.41 -11.03
CA ILE A 59 -3.18 -2.65 -12.21
C ILE A 59 -2.28 -3.51 -13.09
N SER A 60 -2.31 -3.26 -14.40
CA SER A 60 -1.46 -4.00 -15.35
C SER A 60 0.02 -3.90 -14.99
N LEU A 61 0.68 -5.05 -14.85
CA LEU A 61 2.11 -5.13 -14.54
C LEU A 61 2.98 -4.39 -15.58
N HIS A 62 2.51 -4.34 -16.83
CA HIS A 62 3.20 -3.68 -17.95
C HIS A 62 3.30 -2.16 -17.79
N THR A 63 2.42 -1.55 -17.00
CA THR A 63 2.41 -0.10 -16.76
C THR A 63 3.24 0.30 -15.55
N VAL A 64 3.70 -0.66 -14.74
CA VAL A 64 4.45 -0.43 -13.51
C VAL A 64 5.94 -0.63 -13.73
N PRO A 65 6.77 0.43 -13.71
CA PRO A 65 8.22 0.29 -13.76
C PRO A 65 8.74 -0.55 -12.59
N SER A 66 9.76 -1.38 -12.80
CA SER A 66 10.33 -2.26 -11.76
C SER A 66 10.76 -1.51 -10.50
N GLN A 67 11.30 -0.30 -10.65
CA GLN A 67 11.70 0.58 -9.54
C GLN A 67 10.54 1.08 -8.65
N ASN A 68 9.29 0.88 -9.09
CA ASN A 68 8.08 1.21 -8.34
C ASN A 68 7.39 -0.05 -7.79
N ARG A 69 8.01 -1.22 -7.92
CA ARG A 69 7.54 -2.49 -7.34
C ARG A 69 8.33 -2.77 -6.08
N PHE A 70 7.62 -3.11 -5.01
CA PHE A 70 8.19 -3.29 -3.68
C PHE A 70 7.56 -4.51 -3.01
N GLU A 71 8.24 -5.06 -2.01
CA GLU A 71 7.71 -6.16 -1.21
C GLU A 71 7.19 -5.65 0.14
N ILE A 72 5.96 -6.06 0.48
CA ILE A 72 5.42 -5.93 1.84
C ILE A 72 5.09 -7.33 2.32
N GLY A 73 5.90 -7.86 3.26
CA GLY A 73 5.86 -9.28 3.59
C GLY A 73 6.29 -10.12 2.40
N SER A 74 5.43 -11.03 1.94
CA SER A 74 5.61 -11.88 0.75
C SER A 74 4.91 -11.35 -0.51
N THR A 75 4.22 -10.21 -0.42
CA THR A 75 3.40 -9.68 -1.52
C THR A 75 4.14 -8.57 -2.26
N GLU A 76 4.32 -8.73 -3.57
CA GLU A 76 4.78 -7.65 -4.44
C GLU A 76 3.65 -6.63 -4.63
N ILE A 77 3.97 -5.34 -4.53
CA ILE A 77 3.02 -4.23 -4.62
C ILE A 77 3.63 -3.05 -5.37
N ALA A 78 2.82 -2.40 -6.20
CA ALA A 78 3.17 -1.14 -6.83
C ALA A 78 2.96 0.03 -5.85
N LEU A 79 3.99 0.86 -5.70
CA LEU A 79 3.92 2.11 -4.92
C LEU A 79 4.41 3.28 -5.77
N SER A 80 3.54 4.25 -6.00
CA SER A 80 3.92 5.49 -6.69
C SER A 80 4.86 6.33 -5.84
N ARG A 81 5.67 7.19 -6.47
CA ARG A 81 6.52 8.16 -5.74
C ARG A 81 5.69 9.08 -4.81
N GLN A 82 4.46 9.37 -5.20
CA GLN A 82 3.54 10.17 -4.38
C GLN A 82 3.12 9.40 -3.13
N THR A 83 2.71 8.13 -3.28
CA THR A 83 2.38 7.24 -2.17
C THR A 83 3.55 7.11 -1.20
N LEU A 84 4.76 6.84 -1.69
CA LEU A 84 5.95 6.73 -0.86
C LEU A 84 6.22 8.00 -0.04
N LYS A 85 6.10 9.18 -0.66
CA LYS A 85 6.23 10.46 0.05
C LYS A 85 5.11 10.70 1.05
N GLY A 86 3.88 10.29 0.74
CA GLY A 86 2.72 10.42 1.60
C GLY A 86 2.83 9.53 2.84
N LEU A 87 3.28 8.28 2.66
CA LEU A 87 3.42 7.28 3.70
C LEU A 87 4.70 7.41 4.52
N ALA A 88 5.68 8.23 4.08
CA ALA A 88 6.90 8.44 4.83
C ALA A 88 6.58 8.77 6.31
N ARG A 89 7.14 7.98 7.23
CA ARG A 89 6.90 8.06 8.68
C ARG A 89 5.45 7.77 9.14
N HIS A 90 4.66 7.09 8.33
CA HIS A 90 3.35 6.58 8.72
C HIS A 90 3.39 5.06 8.91
N LEU A 91 2.41 4.53 9.63
CA LEU A 91 2.15 3.12 9.85
C LEU A 91 0.92 2.70 9.02
N LEU A 92 1.10 1.69 8.16
CA LEU A 92 0.02 0.92 7.58
C LEU A 92 -0.37 -0.21 8.54
N HIS A 93 -1.61 -0.19 9.00
CA HIS A 93 -2.14 -1.19 9.91
C HIS A 93 -3.46 -1.74 9.39
N TYR A 94 -3.75 -3.01 9.68
CA TYR A 94 -5.06 -3.60 9.42
C TYR A 94 -5.69 -3.98 10.76
N ALA A 95 -6.87 -3.44 11.03
CA ALA A 95 -7.66 -3.71 12.22
C ALA A 95 -9.14 -3.49 11.91
N ASP A 96 -10.01 -4.25 12.56
CA ASP A 96 -11.47 -4.10 12.46
C ASP A 96 -12.00 -4.11 11.01
N GLY A 97 -11.40 -4.94 10.16
CA GLY A 97 -11.81 -5.09 8.76
C GLY A 97 -11.29 -4.02 7.80
N GLN A 98 -10.50 -3.05 8.26
CA GLN A 98 -10.06 -1.89 7.48
C GLN A 98 -8.55 -1.63 7.58
N VAL A 99 -7.99 -1.05 6.52
CA VAL A 99 -6.63 -0.49 6.55
C VAL A 99 -6.68 0.91 7.16
N LEU A 100 -5.81 1.12 8.13
CA LEU A 100 -5.60 2.37 8.85
C LEU A 100 -4.21 2.91 8.52
N VAL A 101 -4.13 4.19 8.15
CA VAL A 101 -2.87 4.92 8.01
C VAL A 101 -2.69 5.81 9.24
N LYS A 102 -1.73 5.47 10.10
CA LYS A 102 -1.44 6.19 11.35
C LYS A 102 -0.14 6.96 11.24
N LYS A 103 -0.02 8.08 11.94
CA LYS A 103 1.24 8.82 12.09
C LYS A 103 2.01 8.34 13.31
#